data_AF-A0A1Q4US94-F1
#
_entry.id   AF-A0A1Q4US94-F1
#
_cell.length_a   1.000
_cell.length_b   1.000
_cell.length_c   1.000
_cell.angle_alpha   90.00
_cell.angle_beta   90.00
_cell.angle_gamma   90.00
#
_symmetry.space_group_name_H-M   'P 1'
#
loop_
_entity.id
_entity.type
_entity.pdbx_description
1 polymer ?
#
loop_
_entity_poly.entity_id
_entity_poly.type
_entity_poly.pdbx_seq_one_letter_code
_entity_poly.pdbx_strand_id
1 'polypeptide(L)'
;MVGEGSVTTSDTRTATPPPLTGSERVLLGTVAAAGVGVGGLGLASSFNSISSAAERWGFAEPWMLPVGIDFAIPVFTAANLLLIRLGMPMAWVRIVPWALTLVTCWLNIAAGDSTSARIAHGTMPLLWVVLSEIVAHGYAARIGAITGRRRMQRIRRTRWLFAPRATLALWRRMVLWELTDYRQALQEEKRRLLARAELRERFGRLWRWKAPRRELVVLRMGELLPEAEPPSDGEQDDEEDGTECPRPRARRRTGRDRNVPRLSWDEALTRARDVTADWSYEHLDAERIRKAVACGQDRSRRLRDVLKADREAQVSPDPDGA
;
A
#
# COMPACT_ATOMS: atom_id res chain seq x y z
N MET A 1 -20.84 -13.75 -32.16
CA MET A 1 -19.58 -13.02 -31.87
C MET A 1 -19.86 -12.01 -30.77
N VAL A 2 -19.63 -12.39 -29.52
CA VAL A 2 -19.73 -11.49 -28.36
C VAL A 2 -18.32 -11.42 -27.79
N GLY A 3 -17.68 -10.26 -27.94
CA GLY A 3 -16.32 -10.04 -27.49
C GLY A 3 -16.25 -10.01 -25.97
N GLU A 4 -15.49 -10.93 -25.38
CA GLU A 4 -15.14 -10.92 -23.97
C GLU A 4 -14.21 -9.74 -23.70
N GLY A 5 -14.73 -8.75 -22.97
CA GLY A 5 -13.93 -7.65 -22.44
C GLY A 5 -13.01 -8.18 -21.34
N SER A 6 -11.73 -8.36 -21.69
CA SER A 6 -10.63 -8.58 -20.75
C SER A 6 -10.60 -7.46 -19.70
N VAL A 7 -11.03 -7.78 -18.48
CA VAL A 7 -10.82 -6.93 -17.31
C VAL A 7 -9.35 -7.02 -16.96
N THR A 8 -8.58 -6.05 -17.45
CA THR A 8 -7.18 -5.85 -17.07
C THR A 8 -7.13 -5.42 -15.61
N THR A 9 -6.82 -6.36 -14.73
CA THR A 9 -6.46 -6.08 -13.34
C THR A 9 -5.21 -5.21 -13.35
N SER A 10 -5.38 -3.90 -13.20
CA SER A 10 -4.25 -2.96 -13.06
C SER A 10 -3.55 -3.24 -11.74
N ASP A 11 -2.51 -4.05 -11.78
CA ASP A 11 -1.55 -4.24 -10.70
C ASP A 11 -0.99 -2.86 -10.33
N THR A 12 -1.49 -2.30 -9.23
CA THR A 12 -1.03 -1.01 -8.71
C THR A 12 0.25 -1.28 -7.92
N ARG A 13 1.29 -1.75 -8.63
CA ARG A 13 2.66 -1.63 -8.15
C ARG A 13 2.87 -0.18 -7.78
N THR A 14 3.25 0.08 -6.53
CA THR A 14 3.69 1.39 -6.05
C THR A 14 4.69 1.94 -7.06
N ALA A 15 4.23 2.84 -7.92
CA ALA A 15 5.05 3.39 -8.98
C ALA A 15 6.18 4.16 -8.30
N THR A 16 7.40 3.63 -8.38
CA THR A 16 8.59 4.39 -8.05
C THR A 16 8.51 5.70 -8.85
N PRO A 17 8.67 6.87 -8.21
CA PRO A 17 8.56 8.13 -8.91
C PRO A 17 9.53 8.13 -10.11
N PRO A 18 9.09 8.61 -11.28
CA PRO A 18 9.89 8.56 -12.50
C PRO A 18 11.24 9.24 -12.26
N PRO A 19 12.33 8.71 -12.85
CA PRO A 19 13.64 9.34 -12.74
C PRO A 19 13.61 10.73 -13.39
N LEU A 20 14.31 11.70 -12.79
CA LEU A 20 14.41 13.05 -13.33
C LEU A 20 15.07 13.01 -14.72
N THR A 21 14.44 13.69 -15.68
CA THR A 21 14.98 13.94 -17.02
C THR A 21 16.18 14.90 -16.96
N GLY A 22 16.97 14.99 -18.04
CA GLY A 22 18.16 15.86 -18.06
C GLY A 22 17.82 17.33 -17.83
N SER A 23 16.76 17.84 -18.46
CA SER A 23 16.28 19.22 -18.28
C SER A 23 15.75 19.47 -16.86
N GLU A 24 15.04 18.51 -16.27
CA GLU A 24 14.58 18.61 -14.88
C GLU A 24 15.75 18.63 -13.89
N ARG A 25 16.85 17.93 -14.16
CA ARG A 25 18.06 17.98 -13.31
C ARG A 25 18.74 19.34 -13.38
N VAL A 26 18.87 19.91 -14.59
CA VAL A 26 19.43 21.26 -14.76
C VAL A 26 18.54 22.28 -14.06
N LEU A 27 17.23 22.23 -14.28
CA LEU A 27 16.27 23.10 -13.61
C LEU A 27 16.35 22.97 -12.08
N LEU A 28 16.39 21.74 -11.56
CA LEU A 28 16.55 21.49 -10.13
C LEU A 28 17.85 22.09 -9.59
N GLY A 29 18.96 21.92 -10.30
CA GLY A 29 20.25 22.49 -9.92
C GLY A 29 20.23 24.02 -9.91
N THR A 30 19.68 24.65 -10.95
CA THR A 30 19.56 26.11 -11.04
C THR A 30 18.64 26.68 -9.95
N VAL A 31 17.47 26.06 -9.73
CA VAL A 31 16.53 26.48 -8.70
C VAL A 31 17.12 26.29 -7.30
N ALA A 32 17.84 25.19 -7.06
CA ALA A 32 18.52 24.96 -5.78
C ALA A 32 19.60 26.03 -5.53
N ALA A 33 20.44 26.33 -6.52
CA ALA A 33 21.48 27.36 -6.41
C ALA A 33 20.88 28.75 -6.17
N ALA A 34 19.85 29.14 -6.92
CA ALA A 34 19.15 30.40 -6.74
C ALA A 34 18.48 30.48 -5.36
N GLY A 35 17.85 29.38 -4.91
CA GLY A 35 17.24 29.28 -3.59
C GLY A 35 18.25 29.47 -2.46
N VAL A 36 19.42 28.82 -2.55
CA VAL A 36 20.53 29.01 -1.59
C VAL A 36 21.01 30.47 -1.60
N GLY A 37 21.14 31.11 -2.76
CA GLY A 37 21.54 32.51 -2.86
C GLY A 37 20.55 33.48 -2.20
N VAL A 38 19.27 33.38 -2.54
CA VAL A 38 18.20 34.21 -1.96
C VAL A 38 18.05 33.94 -0.46
N GLY A 39 18.09 32.67 -0.07
CA GLY A 39 18.04 32.24 1.32
C GLY A 39 19.19 32.79 2.16
N GLY A 40 20.42 32.72 1.64
CA GLY A 40 21.61 33.24 2.30
C GLY A 40 21.58 34.76 2.48
N LEU A 41 21.10 35.50 1.47
CA LEU A 41 20.92 36.95 1.58
C LEU A 41 19.84 37.32 2.62
N GLY A 42 18.71 36.60 2.62
CA GLY A 42 17.65 36.79 3.62
C GLY A 42 18.13 36.49 5.04
N LEU A 43 18.90 35.41 5.20
CA LEU A 43 19.51 35.03 6.49
C LEU A 43 20.49 36.10 6.98
N ALA A 44 21.39 36.58 6.11
CA ALA A 44 22.36 37.62 6.47
C ALA A 44 21.68 38.93 6.90
N SER A 45 20.61 39.34 6.20
CA SER A 45 19.84 40.53 6.56
C SER A 45 19.09 40.36 7.89
N SER A 46 18.44 39.20 8.09
CA SER A 46 17.77 38.83 9.34
C SER A 46 18.77 38.79 10.51
N PHE A 47 19.93 38.20 10.29
CA PHE A 47 21.00 38.07 11.27
C PHE A 47 21.44 39.44 11.78
N ASN A 48 21.72 40.39 10.89
CA ASN A 48 22.12 41.73 11.27
C ASN A 48 21.01 42.44 12.07
N SER A 49 19.76 42.33 11.59
CA SER A 49 18.60 42.97 12.23
C SER A 49 18.35 42.44 13.66
N ILE A 50 18.38 41.12 13.83
CA ILE A 50 18.21 40.47 15.14
C ILE A 50 19.41 40.73 16.04
N SER A 51 20.65 40.68 15.52
CA SER A 51 21.84 40.94 16.33
C SER A 51 21.84 42.38 16.87
N SER A 52 21.51 43.36 16.04
CA SER A 52 21.37 44.75 16.51
C SER A 52 20.22 44.92 17.51
N ALA A 53 19.12 44.15 17.37
CA ALA A 53 18.05 44.15 18.36
C ALA A 53 18.47 43.51 19.69
N ALA A 54 19.22 42.41 19.65
CA ALA A 54 19.75 41.73 20.82
C ALA A 54 20.72 42.62 21.60
N GLU A 55 21.54 43.42 20.92
CA GLU A 55 22.40 44.43 21.54
C GLU A 55 21.56 45.46 22.32
N ARG A 56 20.48 45.98 21.72
CA ARG A 56 19.54 46.89 22.41
C ARG A 56 18.82 46.24 23.59
N TRP A 57 18.65 44.92 23.56
CA TRP A 57 18.06 44.15 24.67
C TRP A 57 19.07 43.74 25.75
N GLY A 58 20.35 44.09 25.60
CA GLY A 58 21.37 43.86 26.63
C GLY A 58 22.04 42.48 26.57
N PHE A 59 22.01 41.78 25.44
CA PHE A 59 22.79 40.55 25.27
C PHE A 59 24.29 40.87 25.21
N ALA A 60 25.10 40.17 26.02
CA ALA A 60 26.56 40.31 26.00
C ALA A 60 27.19 39.84 24.67
N GLU A 61 26.57 38.83 24.04
CA GLU A 61 26.95 38.31 22.73
C GLU A 61 25.74 38.35 21.79
N PRO A 62 25.44 39.50 21.16
CA PRO A 62 24.21 39.69 20.39
C PRO A 62 24.03 38.72 19.21
N TRP A 63 25.13 38.25 18.64
CA TRP A 63 25.16 37.29 17.53
C TRP A 63 24.64 35.90 17.93
N MET A 64 24.69 35.54 19.21
CA MET A 64 24.31 34.20 19.67
C MET A 64 22.79 33.96 19.55
N LEU A 65 21.97 35.02 19.66
CA LEU A 65 20.52 34.93 19.54
C LEU A 65 20.07 34.45 18.15
N PRO A 66 20.46 35.08 17.03
CA PRO A 66 20.10 34.57 15.70
C PRO A 66 20.80 33.25 15.39
N VAL A 67 22.07 33.04 15.79
CA VAL A 67 22.75 31.74 15.57
C VAL A 67 22.02 30.59 16.23
N GLY A 68 21.62 30.73 17.50
CA GLY A 68 20.95 29.66 18.24
C GLY A 68 19.63 29.24 17.58
N ILE A 69 18.84 30.20 17.13
CA ILE A 69 17.54 29.93 16.50
C ILE A 69 17.73 29.33 15.10
N ASP A 70 18.59 29.92 14.28
CA ASP A 70 18.79 29.50 12.89
C ASP A 70 19.53 28.16 12.78
N PHE A 71 20.36 27.80 13.77
CA PHE A 71 20.98 26.47 13.86
C PHE A 71 20.02 25.41 14.38
N ALA A 72 19.06 25.78 15.24
CA ALA A 72 18.09 24.84 15.78
C ALA A 72 17.14 24.29 14.69
N ILE A 73 16.69 25.12 13.74
CA ILE A 73 15.79 24.70 12.65
C ILE A 73 16.33 23.49 11.86
N PRO A 74 17.53 23.53 11.24
CA PRO A 74 18.09 22.40 10.50
C PRO A 74 18.40 21.21 11.41
N VAL A 75 18.86 21.43 12.65
CA VAL A 75 19.13 20.34 13.61
C VAL A 75 17.87 19.56 13.95
N PHE A 76 16.78 20.25 14.35
CA PHE A 76 15.51 19.59 14.66
C PHE A 76 14.87 18.96 13.42
N THR A 77 15.02 19.58 12.25
CA THR A 77 14.59 19.01 10.97
C THR A 77 15.34 17.72 10.66
N ALA A 78 16.67 17.71 10.77
CA ALA A 78 17.51 16.55 10.55
C ALA A 78 17.21 15.42 11.55
N ALA A 79 17.03 15.75 12.84
CA ALA A 79 16.59 14.81 13.86
C ALA A 79 15.22 14.19 13.51
N ASN A 80 14.26 15.00 13.07
CA ASN A 80 12.96 14.50 12.61
C ASN A 80 13.08 13.57 11.40
N LEU A 81 13.91 13.92 10.41
CA LEU A 81 14.17 13.05 9.25
C LEU A 81 14.83 11.74 9.66
N LEU A 82 15.77 11.76 10.61
CA LEU A 82 16.39 10.57 11.19
C LEU A 82 15.36 9.69 11.91
N LEU A 83 14.47 10.27 12.71
CA LEU A 83 13.39 9.54 13.38
C LEU A 83 12.45 8.86 12.37
N ILE A 84 12.09 9.55 11.28
CA ILE A 84 11.32 8.97 10.19
C ILE A 84 12.07 7.77 9.59
N ARG A 85 13.38 7.93 9.35
CA ARG A 85 14.27 6.91 8.78
C ARG A 85 14.46 5.69 9.68
N LEU A 86 14.45 5.87 10.99
CA LEU A 86 14.60 4.83 12.00
C LEU A 86 13.30 4.06 12.31
N GLY A 87 12.18 4.42 11.69
CA GLY A 87 10.93 3.73 11.99
C GLY A 87 10.08 4.38 13.07
N MET A 88 10.56 5.44 13.75
CA MET A 88 9.98 6.01 14.97
C MET A 88 9.59 7.50 14.81
N PRO A 89 8.63 7.84 13.93
CA PRO A 89 8.30 9.24 13.65
C PRO A 89 7.60 9.89 14.86
N MET A 90 8.21 10.92 15.43
CA MET A 90 7.58 11.72 16.48
C MET A 90 6.81 12.89 15.88
N ALA A 91 5.48 12.71 15.79
CA ALA A 91 4.58 13.67 15.15
C ALA A 91 4.64 15.09 15.73
N TRP A 92 5.01 15.28 16.99
CA TRP A 92 5.08 16.61 17.62
C TRP A 92 6.38 17.35 17.30
N VAL A 93 7.48 16.63 17.02
CA VAL A 93 8.80 17.25 16.72
C VAL A 93 8.72 18.13 15.48
N ARG A 94 7.83 17.82 14.54
CA ARG A 94 7.56 18.65 13.36
C ARG A 94 7.08 20.07 13.70
N ILE A 95 6.52 20.28 14.89
CA ILE A 95 6.00 21.58 15.32
C ILE A 95 7.15 22.49 15.76
N VAL A 96 8.27 21.92 16.20
CA VAL A 96 9.41 22.68 16.74
C VAL A 96 9.99 23.65 15.70
N PRO A 97 10.34 23.23 14.46
CA PRO A 97 10.79 24.17 13.43
C PRO A 97 9.77 25.26 13.10
N TRP A 98 8.46 24.95 13.14
CA TRP A 98 7.41 25.94 12.89
C TRP A 98 7.30 26.97 14.01
N ALA A 99 7.41 26.53 15.27
CA ALA A 99 7.46 27.43 16.42
C ALA A 99 8.71 28.31 16.39
N LEU A 100 9.88 27.73 16.11
CA LEU A 100 11.13 28.49 15.95
C LEU A 100 11.03 29.52 14.83
N THR A 101 10.46 29.16 13.68
CA THR A 101 10.21 30.10 12.58
C THR A 101 9.34 31.27 13.02
N LEU A 102 8.25 30.98 13.75
CA LEU A 102 7.35 32.02 14.24
C LEU A 102 8.07 32.98 15.20
N VAL A 103 8.95 32.46 16.05
CA VAL A 103 9.84 33.26 16.89
C VAL A 103 10.80 34.10 16.03
N THR A 104 11.47 33.53 15.01
CA THR A 104 12.36 34.29 14.11
C THR A 104 11.63 35.43 13.40
N CYS A 105 10.41 35.17 12.91
CA CYS A 105 9.58 36.18 12.27
C CYS A 105 9.22 37.29 13.25
N TRP A 106 8.81 36.92 14.47
CA TRP A 106 8.50 37.89 15.52
C TRP A 106 9.70 38.76 15.90
N LEU A 107 10.89 38.17 16.05
CA LEU A 107 12.12 38.91 16.36
C LEU A 107 12.49 39.89 15.25
N ASN A 108 12.35 39.48 13.98
CA ASN A 108 12.57 40.38 12.84
C ASN A 108 11.55 41.53 12.78
N ILE A 109 10.28 41.25 13.09
CA ILE A 109 9.24 42.27 13.21
C ILE A 109 9.56 43.23 14.37
N ALA A 110 10.02 42.71 15.51
CA ALA A 110 10.37 43.51 16.67
C ALA A 110 11.62 44.39 16.43
N ALA A 111 12.51 43.97 15.52
CA ALA A 111 13.70 44.72 15.15
C ALA A 111 13.42 45.92 14.22
N GLY A 112 12.27 45.97 13.55
CA GLY A 112 11.95 47.00 12.54
C GLY A 112 11.34 48.28 13.12
N ASP A 113 11.84 49.43 12.68
CA ASP A 113 11.41 50.75 13.18
C ASP A 113 10.13 51.27 12.52
N SER A 114 9.91 50.99 11.23
CA SER A 114 8.72 51.40 10.47
C SER A 114 7.80 50.22 10.15
N THR A 115 6.51 50.47 9.91
CA THR A 115 5.54 49.42 9.54
C THR A 115 5.96 48.65 8.28
N SER A 116 6.53 49.33 7.28
CA SER A 116 7.07 48.70 6.08
C SER A 116 8.33 47.86 6.36
N ALA A 117 9.25 48.35 7.19
CA ALA A 117 10.44 47.60 7.59
C ALA A 117 10.06 46.35 8.40
N ARG A 118 9.10 46.44 9.33
CA ARG A 118 8.59 45.31 10.11
C ARG A 118 8.05 44.20 9.22
N ILE A 119 7.26 44.56 8.20
CA ILE A 119 6.72 43.59 7.24
C ILE A 119 7.84 42.99 6.39
N ALA A 120 8.77 43.79 5.88
CA ALA A 120 9.88 43.34 5.05
C ALA A 120 10.81 42.38 5.82
N HIS A 121 11.28 42.79 7.01
CA HIS A 121 12.14 41.97 7.86
C HIS A 121 11.42 40.72 8.34
N GLY A 122 10.14 40.80 8.71
CA GLY A 122 9.33 39.64 9.11
C GLY A 122 9.12 38.61 8.00
N THR A 123 9.13 39.05 6.73
CA THR A 123 8.91 38.18 5.57
C THR A 123 10.18 37.44 5.13
N MET A 124 11.36 38.02 5.34
CA MET A 124 12.63 37.42 4.90
C MET A 124 12.88 36.00 5.47
N PRO A 125 12.67 35.72 6.77
CA PRO A 125 12.82 34.37 7.33
C PRO A 125 11.87 33.34 6.73
N LEU A 126 10.66 33.76 6.31
CA LEU A 126 9.68 32.85 5.72
C LEU A 126 10.19 32.24 4.41
N LEU A 127 10.93 33.01 3.60
CA LEU A 127 11.50 32.51 2.34
C LEU A 127 12.47 31.35 2.59
N TRP A 128 13.36 31.50 3.58
CA TRP A 128 14.29 30.45 3.97
C TRP A 128 13.59 29.22 4.53
N VAL A 129 12.57 29.42 5.38
CA VAL A 129 11.83 28.32 5.99
C VAL A 129 11.06 27.54 4.93
N VAL A 130 10.40 28.21 3.98
CA VAL A 130 9.72 27.56 2.86
C VAL A 130 10.71 26.72 2.04
N LEU A 131 11.90 27.26 1.74
CA LEU A 131 12.94 26.51 1.05
C LEU A 131 13.36 25.26 1.84
N SER A 132 13.62 25.41 3.15
CA SER A 132 14.01 24.28 4.02
C SER A 132 12.91 23.22 4.13
N GLU A 133 11.64 23.62 4.17
CA GLU A 133 10.48 22.74 4.24
C GLU A 133 10.31 21.97 2.92
N ILE A 134 10.54 22.61 1.77
CA ILE A 134 10.50 21.94 0.46
C ILE A 134 11.57 20.84 0.40
N VAL A 135 12.80 21.14 0.86
CA VAL A 135 13.90 20.16 0.91
C VAL A 135 13.57 19.01 1.86
N ALA A 136 13.12 19.33 3.08
CA ALA A 136 12.73 18.34 4.07
C ALA A 136 11.55 17.47 3.59
N HIS A 137 10.56 18.08 2.93
CA HIS A 137 9.42 17.39 2.35
C HIS A 137 9.84 16.43 1.23
N GLY A 138 10.70 16.88 0.32
CA GLY A 138 11.24 16.05 -0.75
C GLY A 138 12.01 14.84 -0.20
N TYR A 139 12.85 15.06 0.82
CA TYR A 139 13.60 13.99 1.47
C TYR A 139 12.69 13.01 2.24
N ALA A 140 11.73 13.53 3.01
CA ALA A 140 10.74 12.73 3.73
C ALA A 140 9.83 11.92 2.79
N ALA A 141 9.47 12.48 1.63
CA ALA A 141 8.72 11.77 0.59
C ALA A 141 9.56 10.62 0.01
N ARG A 142 10.86 10.84 -0.22
CA ARG A 142 11.78 9.82 -0.72
C ARG A 142 11.99 8.70 0.30
N ILE A 143 12.25 9.02 1.56
CA ILE A 143 12.33 8.02 2.64
C ILE A 143 11.01 7.29 2.78
N GLY A 144 9.88 8.02 2.80
CA GLY A 144 8.56 7.42 2.92
C GLY A 144 8.25 6.43 1.81
N ALA A 145 8.71 6.69 0.59
CA ALA A 145 8.62 5.75 -0.53
C ALA A 145 9.55 4.53 -0.34
N ILE A 146 10.79 4.74 0.13
CA ILE A 146 11.77 3.67 0.35
C ILE A 146 11.39 2.75 1.52
N THR A 147 10.88 3.30 2.63
CA THR A 147 10.50 2.53 3.82
C THR A 147 9.24 1.69 3.59
N GLY A 148 8.56 1.83 2.44
CA GLY A 148 7.45 0.94 2.05
C GLY A 148 6.26 0.95 3.01
N ARG A 149 6.15 1.93 3.92
CA ARG A 149 5.02 2.00 4.86
C ARG A 149 3.75 2.14 4.06
N ARG A 150 2.93 1.07 4.01
CA ARG A 150 1.54 1.13 3.56
C ARG A 150 0.78 2.07 4.48
N ARG A 151 0.72 3.35 4.10
CA ARG A 151 -0.16 4.31 4.77
C ARG A 151 -1.58 4.01 4.32
N MET A 152 -2.50 3.96 5.28
CA MET A 152 -3.94 4.01 4.99
C MET A 152 -4.22 5.13 4.00
N GLN A 153 -4.75 4.80 2.82
CA GLN A 153 -5.04 5.80 1.81
C GLN A 153 -6.11 6.77 2.33
N ARG A 154 -5.82 8.06 2.29
CA ARG A 154 -6.71 9.08 2.82
C ARG A 154 -7.98 9.16 1.97
N ILE A 155 -9.15 9.13 2.62
CA ILE A 155 -10.43 9.33 1.92
C ILE A 155 -10.46 10.75 1.32
N ARG A 156 -10.97 10.86 0.08
CA ARG A 156 -11.13 12.16 -0.61
C ARG A 156 -11.84 13.18 0.27
N ARG A 157 -11.25 14.38 0.38
CA ARG A 157 -11.81 15.51 1.16
C ARG A 157 -13.21 15.90 0.67
N THR A 158 -13.47 15.84 -0.63
CA THR A 158 -14.80 16.13 -1.20
C THR A 158 -15.89 15.22 -0.66
N ARG A 159 -15.59 13.94 -0.38
CA ARG A 159 -16.58 13.00 0.17
C ARG A 159 -16.96 13.33 1.61
N TRP A 160 -16.04 13.91 2.37
CA TRP A 160 -16.35 14.44 3.71
C TRP A 160 -17.36 15.58 3.66
N LEU A 161 -17.32 16.41 2.63
CA LEU A 161 -18.27 17.51 2.44
C LEU A 161 -19.66 17.00 2.02
N PHE A 162 -19.73 16.11 1.02
CA PHE A 162 -21.01 15.65 0.45
C PHE A 162 -21.66 14.46 1.20
N ALA A 163 -20.87 13.67 1.92
CA ALA A 163 -21.36 12.46 2.59
C ALA A 163 -20.58 12.19 3.90
N PRO A 164 -20.64 13.09 4.90
CA PRO A 164 -19.83 12.99 6.12
C PRO A 164 -20.12 11.70 6.90
N ARG A 165 -21.40 11.34 7.08
CA ARG A 165 -21.79 10.14 7.85
C ARG A 165 -21.35 8.84 7.16
N ALA A 166 -21.56 8.73 5.84
CA ALA A 166 -21.12 7.56 5.08
C ALA A 166 -19.59 7.47 5.02
N THR A 167 -18.91 8.62 5.00
CA THR A 167 -17.46 8.70 5.03
C THR A 167 -16.88 8.27 6.37
N LEU A 168 -17.48 8.69 7.49
CA LEU A 168 -17.12 8.21 8.84
C LEU A 168 -17.31 6.70 8.97
N ALA A 169 -18.42 6.15 8.47
CA ALA A 169 -18.67 4.72 8.51
C ALA A 169 -17.63 3.92 7.69
N LEU A 170 -17.28 4.41 6.49
CA LEU A 170 -16.23 3.81 5.67
C LEU A 170 -14.86 3.92 6.37
N TRP A 171 -14.51 5.10 6.89
CA TRP A 171 -13.26 5.34 7.58
C TRP A 171 -13.08 4.42 8.78
N ARG A 172 -14.11 4.31 9.63
CA ARG A 172 -14.09 3.41 10.79
C ARG A 172 -13.83 1.96 10.36
N ARG A 173 -14.41 1.50 9.25
CA ARG A 173 -14.18 0.14 8.73
C ARG A 173 -12.81 -0.03 8.15
N MET A 174 -12.30 0.95 7.40
CA MET A 174 -10.92 0.94 6.91
C MET A 174 -9.94 0.77 8.07
N VAL A 175 -10.16 1.49 9.18
CA VAL A 175 -9.36 1.38 10.41
C VAL A 175 -9.53 0.02 11.09
N LEU A 176 -10.76 -0.48 11.26
CA LEU A 176 -11.02 -1.74 11.97
C LEU A 176 -10.60 -2.99 11.20
N TRP A 177 -10.64 -2.96 9.87
CA TRP A 177 -10.34 -4.10 9.00
C TRP A 177 -8.99 -3.97 8.30
N GLU A 178 -8.18 -2.99 8.71
CA GLU A 178 -6.86 -2.70 8.14
C GLU A 178 -6.85 -2.59 6.60
N LEU A 179 -7.97 -2.15 6.02
CA LEU A 179 -8.09 -1.95 4.57
C LEU A 179 -7.33 -0.68 4.16
N THR A 180 -6.07 -0.85 3.80
CA THR A 180 -5.18 0.27 3.46
C THR A 180 -5.54 0.96 2.13
N ASP A 181 -6.23 0.27 1.23
CA ASP A 181 -6.60 0.77 -0.09
C ASP A 181 -8.03 1.34 -0.10
N TYR A 182 -8.19 2.59 -0.52
CA TYR A 182 -9.48 3.28 -0.57
C TYR A 182 -10.41 2.70 -1.64
N ARG A 183 -9.90 2.33 -2.82
CA ARG A 183 -10.71 1.72 -3.89
C ARG A 183 -11.21 0.35 -3.44
N GLN A 184 -10.35 -0.44 -2.80
CA GLN A 184 -10.74 -1.72 -2.23
C GLN A 184 -11.84 -1.52 -1.19
N ALA A 185 -11.64 -0.61 -0.24
CA ALA A 185 -12.65 -0.30 0.78
C ALA A 185 -13.99 0.14 0.18
N LEU A 186 -13.97 0.91 -0.91
CA LEU A 186 -15.19 1.34 -1.59
C LEU A 186 -15.89 0.17 -2.30
N GLN A 187 -15.15 -0.78 -2.87
CA GLN A 187 -15.72 -1.99 -3.47
C GLN A 187 -16.35 -2.90 -2.41
N GLU A 188 -15.70 -3.07 -1.26
CA GLU A 188 -16.28 -3.83 -0.14
C GLU A 188 -17.55 -3.17 0.40
N GLU A 189 -17.58 -1.83 0.49
CA GLU A 189 -18.80 -1.13 0.87
C GLU A 189 -19.92 -1.33 -0.16
N LYS A 190 -19.59 -1.30 -1.46
CA LYS A 190 -20.55 -1.56 -2.53
C LYS A 190 -21.11 -2.99 -2.44
N ARG A 191 -20.23 -4.00 -2.30
CA ARG A 191 -20.63 -5.42 -2.14
C ARG A 191 -21.60 -5.60 -0.97
N ARG A 192 -21.28 -4.98 0.17
CA ARG A 192 -22.14 -5.02 1.35
C ARG A 192 -23.51 -4.37 1.13
N LEU A 193 -23.56 -3.23 0.45
CA LEU A 193 -24.82 -2.56 0.15
C LEU A 193 -25.70 -3.40 -0.78
N LEU A 194 -25.09 -4.07 -1.77
CA LEU A 194 -25.78 -5.01 -2.66
C LEU A 194 -26.30 -6.24 -1.90
N ALA A 195 -25.47 -6.88 -1.07
CA ALA A 195 -25.91 -8.01 -0.24
C ALA A 195 -27.06 -7.62 0.71
N ARG A 196 -27.02 -6.42 1.28
CA ARG A 196 -28.13 -5.89 2.09
C ARG A 196 -29.40 -5.67 1.27
N ALA A 197 -29.28 -5.21 0.02
CA ALA A 197 -30.42 -5.03 -0.88
C ALA A 197 -31.06 -6.37 -1.24
N GLU A 198 -30.25 -7.38 -1.57
CA GLU A 198 -30.70 -8.74 -1.87
C GLU A 198 -31.45 -9.39 -0.68
N LEU A 199 -30.90 -9.26 0.54
CA LEU A 199 -31.60 -9.73 1.74
C LEU A 199 -32.94 -9.02 1.95
N ARG A 200 -33.00 -7.72 1.64
CA ARG A 200 -34.24 -6.94 1.76
C ARG A 200 -35.26 -7.33 0.69
N GLU A 201 -34.82 -7.73 -0.49
CA GLU A 201 -35.66 -8.26 -1.56
C GLU A 201 -36.23 -9.63 -1.19
N ARG A 202 -35.37 -10.57 -0.74
CA ARG A 202 -35.76 -11.94 -0.36
C ARG A 202 -36.67 -12.01 0.87
N PHE A 203 -36.38 -11.23 1.91
CA PHE A 203 -37.04 -11.35 3.22
C PHE A 203 -37.92 -10.14 3.59
N GLY A 204 -38.01 -9.14 2.71
CA GLY A 204 -38.83 -7.95 2.88
C GLY A 204 -38.38 -7.02 4.01
N ARG A 205 -39.33 -6.30 4.62
CA ARG A 205 -39.03 -5.28 5.65
C ARG A 205 -38.39 -5.86 6.92
N LEU A 206 -38.71 -7.11 7.26
CA LEU A 206 -38.22 -7.83 8.44
C LEU A 206 -36.97 -8.68 8.15
N TRP A 207 -36.24 -8.40 7.07
CA TRP A 207 -35.06 -9.19 6.65
C TRP A 207 -34.02 -9.40 7.76
N ARG A 208 -33.84 -8.44 8.67
CA ARG A 208 -32.87 -8.57 9.78
C ARG A 208 -33.23 -9.68 10.78
N TRP A 209 -34.52 -10.05 10.84
CA TRP A 209 -35.05 -11.07 11.74
C TRP A 209 -35.28 -12.40 11.02
N LYS A 210 -35.59 -12.36 9.73
CA LYS A 210 -35.90 -13.54 8.91
C LYS A 210 -34.69 -14.15 8.20
N ALA A 211 -33.64 -13.36 7.94
CA ALA A 211 -32.47 -13.86 7.22
C ALA A 211 -31.68 -14.89 8.06
N PRO A 212 -31.17 -15.97 7.44
CA PRO A 212 -30.28 -16.92 8.10
C PRO A 212 -29.11 -16.25 8.80
N ARG A 213 -28.73 -16.78 9.98
CA ARG A 213 -27.62 -16.23 10.78
C ARG A 213 -26.30 -16.16 10.00
N ARG A 214 -26.03 -17.15 9.13
CA ARG A 214 -24.84 -17.18 8.27
C ARG A 214 -24.77 -15.95 7.35
N GLU A 215 -25.85 -15.60 6.66
CA GLU A 215 -25.90 -14.43 5.77
C GLU A 215 -25.74 -13.11 6.56
N LEU A 216 -26.32 -13.03 7.77
CA LEU A 216 -26.17 -11.87 8.66
C LEU A 216 -24.74 -11.69 9.20
N VAL A 217 -24.03 -12.79 9.44
CA VAL A 217 -22.63 -12.78 9.88
C VAL A 217 -21.72 -12.29 8.77
N VAL A 218 -21.89 -12.80 7.54
CA VAL A 218 -21.14 -12.33 6.35
C VAL A 218 -21.33 -10.83 6.13
N LEU A 219 -22.56 -10.32 6.25
CA LEU A 219 -22.83 -8.89 6.12
C LEU A 219 -22.17 -8.03 7.24
N ARG A 220 -21.97 -8.61 8.43
CA ARG A 220 -21.42 -7.90 9.59
C ARG A 220 -19.90 -7.92 9.62
N MET A 221 -19.29 -9.05 9.31
CA MET A 221 -17.86 -9.28 9.45
C MET A 221 -17.06 -9.00 8.18
N GLY A 222 -17.72 -8.82 7.03
CA GLY A 222 -17.05 -9.07 5.75
C GLY A 222 -16.83 -10.58 5.59
N GLU A 223 -16.48 -11.06 4.41
CA GLU A 223 -16.34 -12.50 4.13
C GLU A 223 -15.52 -13.24 5.20
N LEU A 224 -16.23 -13.85 6.15
CA LEU A 224 -15.72 -14.81 7.11
C LEU A 224 -16.80 -15.87 7.21
N LEU A 225 -16.77 -16.81 6.26
CA LEU A 225 -16.76 -18.22 6.63
C LEU A 225 -16.08 -19.05 5.54
N PRO A 226 -15.13 -19.92 5.91
CA PRO A 226 -14.66 -21.02 5.06
C PRO A 226 -15.86 -21.89 4.67
N GLU A 227 -15.74 -22.59 3.55
CA GLU A 227 -16.63 -23.68 3.17
C GLU A 227 -16.82 -24.59 4.40
N ALA A 228 -18.01 -24.54 5.00
CA ALA A 228 -18.33 -25.41 6.10
C ALA A 228 -18.38 -26.82 5.53
N GLU A 229 -17.29 -27.57 5.70
CA GLU A 229 -17.34 -29.03 5.62
C GLU A 229 -18.55 -29.45 6.48
N PRO A 230 -19.53 -30.17 5.90
CA PRO A 230 -20.49 -30.85 6.74
C PRO A 230 -19.70 -31.77 7.68
N PRO A 231 -20.19 -31.99 8.93
CA PRO A 231 -19.56 -33.00 9.78
C PRO A 231 -19.40 -34.26 8.94
N SER A 232 -18.16 -34.73 8.81
CA SER A 232 -17.88 -36.05 8.30
C SER A 232 -18.68 -36.99 9.20
N ASP A 233 -19.75 -37.56 8.66
CA ASP A 233 -20.45 -38.67 9.27
C ASP A 233 -19.41 -39.79 9.36
N GLY A 234 -18.69 -39.82 10.49
CA GLY A 234 -17.94 -41.00 10.87
C GLY A 234 -18.99 -42.05 11.16
N GLU A 235 -18.87 -43.20 10.50
CA GLU A 235 -19.59 -44.40 10.86
C GLU A 235 -19.58 -44.58 12.40
N GLN A 236 -20.77 -44.43 12.99
CA GLN A 236 -21.13 -45.14 14.20
C GLN A 236 -22.19 -46.14 13.76
N ASP A 237 -21.73 -47.37 13.52
CA ASP A 237 -22.59 -48.54 13.63
C ASP A 237 -23.11 -48.60 15.06
N ASP A 238 -24.43 -48.65 15.23
CA ASP A 238 -25.12 -49.50 16.20
C ASP A 238 -26.64 -49.46 15.93
N GLU A 239 -27.27 -50.60 16.19
CA GLU A 239 -28.54 -51.11 15.69
C GLU A 239 -29.85 -50.50 16.28
N GLU A 240 -30.93 -50.66 15.49
CA GLU A 240 -32.36 -50.84 15.82
C GLU A 240 -33.21 -49.73 16.52
N ASP A 241 -34.21 -49.18 15.80
CA ASP A 241 -35.63 -49.60 15.86
C ASP A 241 -36.59 -48.49 15.33
N GLY A 242 -37.60 -48.91 14.53
CA GLY A 242 -38.96 -48.39 14.63
C GLY A 242 -39.41 -47.11 13.91
N THR A 243 -40.21 -47.30 12.84
CA THR A 243 -41.42 -46.52 12.47
C THR A 243 -41.36 -45.45 11.33
N GLU A 244 -41.74 -45.94 10.14
CA GLU A 244 -42.63 -45.39 9.10
C GLU A 244 -42.46 -44.01 8.39
N CYS A 245 -42.50 -44.15 7.05
CA CYS A 245 -42.50 -43.24 5.87
C CYS A 245 -43.63 -42.18 5.77
N PRO A 246 -43.73 -41.28 4.73
CA PRO A 246 -43.03 -41.28 3.42
C PRO A 246 -42.46 -39.94 2.89
N ARG A 247 -41.61 -40.09 1.86
CA ARG A 247 -40.96 -39.08 1.02
C ARG A 247 -41.94 -38.28 0.14
N PRO A 248 -41.46 -37.19 -0.48
CA PRO A 248 -41.41 -37.21 -1.94
C PRO A 248 -40.01 -36.90 -2.49
N ARG A 249 -39.55 -37.79 -3.38
CA ARG A 249 -38.29 -37.68 -4.13
C ARG A 249 -38.41 -36.58 -5.20
N ALA A 250 -37.38 -35.75 -5.32
CA ALA A 250 -37.15 -34.95 -6.53
C ALA A 250 -35.68 -35.04 -6.98
N ARG A 251 -35.47 -35.91 -7.97
CA ARG A 251 -34.42 -35.96 -9.02
C ARG A 251 -33.02 -35.43 -8.71
N ARG A 252 -32.16 -36.41 -8.39
CA ARG A 252 -30.71 -36.42 -8.56
C ARG A 252 -30.37 -36.23 -10.06
N ARG A 253 -29.77 -35.11 -10.45
CA ARG A 253 -28.99 -35.02 -11.70
C ARG A 253 -27.56 -35.41 -11.35
N THR A 254 -27.15 -36.57 -11.84
CA THR A 254 -25.80 -37.12 -11.74
C THR A 254 -24.82 -36.26 -12.53
N GLY A 255 -24.11 -35.36 -11.85
CA GLY A 255 -22.81 -34.87 -12.31
C GLY A 255 -21.76 -35.89 -11.89
N ARG A 256 -21.16 -36.58 -12.85
CA ARG A 256 -20.12 -37.57 -12.63
C ARG A 256 -18.86 -36.87 -12.14
N ASP A 257 -18.68 -36.77 -10.82
CA ASP A 257 -17.38 -36.44 -10.26
C ASP A 257 -16.43 -37.59 -10.59
N ARG A 258 -15.56 -37.35 -11.58
CA ARG A 258 -14.41 -38.21 -11.80
C ARG A 258 -13.48 -37.95 -10.63
N ASN A 259 -13.55 -38.80 -9.62
CA ASN A 259 -12.49 -38.97 -8.65
C ASN A 259 -11.27 -39.48 -9.43
N VAL A 260 -10.47 -38.56 -9.96
CA VAL A 260 -9.20 -38.90 -10.62
C VAL A 260 -8.21 -39.14 -9.49
N PRO A 261 -7.63 -40.34 -9.37
CA PRO A 261 -6.56 -40.60 -8.42
C PRO A 261 -5.48 -39.55 -8.63
N ARG A 262 -5.16 -38.77 -7.58
CA ARG A 262 -4.09 -37.78 -7.66
C ARG A 262 -2.79 -38.55 -7.84
N LEU A 263 -2.29 -38.61 -9.07
CA LEU A 263 -0.98 -39.20 -9.35
C LEU A 263 0.07 -38.61 -8.42
N SER A 264 0.90 -39.50 -7.88
CA SER A 264 2.09 -39.13 -7.13
C SER A 264 3.01 -38.28 -8.01
N TRP A 265 3.85 -37.46 -7.39
CA TRP A 265 4.80 -36.62 -8.11
C TRP A 265 5.74 -37.44 -9.00
N ASP A 266 6.21 -38.59 -8.51
CA ASP A 266 7.12 -39.47 -9.26
C ASP A 266 6.42 -40.13 -10.46
N GLU A 267 5.18 -40.56 -10.30
CA GLU A 267 4.38 -41.12 -11.40
C GLU A 267 4.08 -40.06 -12.48
N ALA A 268 3.82 -38.82 -12.07
CA ALA A 268 3.61 -37.71 -12.98
C ALA A 268 4.88 -37.34 -13.75
N LEU A 269 6.05 -37.46 -13.11
CA LEU A 269 7.34 -37.19 -13.71
C LEU A 269 7.74 -38.28 -14.73
N THR A 270 7.56 -39.56 -14.38
CA THR A 270 7.78 -40.68 -15.31
C THR A 270 6.88 -40.56 -16.54
N ARG A 271 5.58 -40.32 -16.34
CA ARG A 271 4.65 -40.11 -17.45
C ARG A 271 5.00 -38.88 -18.28
N ALA A 272 5.48 -37.81 -17.66
CA ALA A 272 5.91 -36.62 -18.38
C ALA A 272 7.14 -36.90 -19.26
N ARG A 273 8.11 -37.69 -18.79
CA ARG A 273 9.28 -38.11 -19.58
C ARG A 273 8.87 -38.95 -20.79
N ASP A 274 7.98 -39.91 -20.62
CA ASP A 274 7.49 -40.75 -21.71
C ASP A 274 6.77 -39.95 -22.79
N VAL A 275 5.85 -39.06 -22.40
CA VAL A 275 5.04 -38.29 -23.37
C VAL A 275 5.85 -37.20 -24.06
N THR A 276 6.88 -36.68 -23.41
CA THR A 276 7.75 -35.63 -23.97
C THR A 276 9.02 -36.17 -24.62
N ALA A 277 9.18 -37.50 -24.72
CA ALA A 277 10.35 -38.13 -25.34
C ALA A 277 10.61 -37.59 -26.77
N ASP A 278 9.56 -37.50 -27.58
CA ASP A 278 9.63 -37.05 -28.98
C ASP A 278 9.53 -35.53 -29.16
N TRP A 279 9.43 -34.76 -28.08
CA TRP A 279 9.24 -33.31 -28.16
C TRP A 279 10.58 -32.59 -28.31
N SER A 280 10.63 -31.60 -29.21
CA SER A 280 11.81 -30.73 -29.28
C SER A 280 11.87 -29.78 -28.09
N TYR A 281 13.07 -29.29 -27.77
CA TYR A 281 13.32 -28.43 -26.61
C TYR A 281 12.43 -27.16 -26.59
N GLU A 282 12.15 -26.59 -27.75
CA GLU A 282 11.29 -25.42 -27.92
C GLU A 282 9.80 -25.70 -27.60
N HIS A 283 9.38 -26.96 -27.73
CA HIS A 283 8.00 -27.38 -27.50
C HIS A 283 7.73 -27.88 -26.07
N LEU A 284 8.73 -27.88 -25.18
CA LEU A 284 8.61 -28.12 -23.75
C LEU A 284 8.02 -26.90 -23.05
N ASP A 285 6.74 -26.64 -23.28
CA ASP A 285 5.96 -25.59 -22.61
C ASP A 285 5.07 -26.16 -21.49
N ALA A 286 4.79 -25.34 -20.47
CA ALA A 286 4.05 -25.76 -19.29
C ALA A 286 2.56 -26.06 -19.58
N GLU A 287 2.00 -25.52 -20.66
CA GLU A 287 0.58 -25.65 -20.99
C GLU A 287 0.30 -26.96 -21.75
N ARG A 288 1.22 -27.36 -22.64
CA ARG A 288 1.23 -28.66 -23.31
C ARG A 288 1.48 -29.79 -22.34
N ILE A 289 2.44 -29.64 -21.42
CA ILE A 289 2.69 -30.63 -20.35
C ILE A 289 1.45 -30.78 -19.46
N ARG A 290 0.77 -29.67 -19.15
CA ARG A 290 -0.48 -29.69 -18.38
C ARG A 290 -1.55 -30.55 -19.04
N LYS A 291 -1.74 -30.36 -20.35
CA LYS A 291 -2.73 -31.11 -21.14
C LYS A 291 -2.35 -32.58 -21.30
N ALA A 292 -1.07 -32.88 -21.49
CA ALA A 292 -0.56 -34.23 -21.66
C ALA A 292 -0.64 -35.08 -20.38
N VAL A 293 -0.29 -34.49 -19.22
CA VAL A 293 -0.20 -35.19 -17.93
C VAL A 293 -1.46 -34.99 -17.07
N ALA A 294 -2.41 -34.18 -17.53
CA ALA A 294 -3.64 -33.81 -16.83
C ALA A 294 -3.39 -33.32 -15.38
N CYS A 295 -2.41 -32.43 -15.22
CA CYS A 295 -1.99 -31.90 -13.92
C CYS A 295 -2.39 -30.42 -13.73
N GLY A 296 -2.26 -29.89 -12.51
CA GLY A 296 -2.48 -28.47 -12.22
C GLY A 296 -1.38 -27.57 -12.82
N GLN A 297 -1.68 -26.27 -12.96
CA GLN A 297 -0.77 -25.26 -13.56
C GLN A 297 0.60 -25.17 -12.85
N ASP A 298 0.61 -25.19 -11.52
CA ASP A 298 1.88 -25.10 -10.76
C ASP A 298 2.72 -26.38 -10.91
N ARG A 299 2.04 -27.52 -11.04
CA ARG A 299 2.70 -28.82 -11.21
C ARG A 299 3.33 -28.94 -12.60
N SER A 300 2.66 -28.44 -13.64
CA SER A 300 3.19 -28.50 -15.01
C SER A 300 4.40 -27.60 -15.24
N ARG A 301 4.48 -26.45 -14.56
CA ARG A 301 5.67 -25.58 -14.57
C ARG A 301 6.89 -26.28 -13.97
N ARG A 302 6.73 -26.91 -12.81
CA ARG A 302 7.81 -27.67 -12.17
C ARG A 302 8.27 -28.85 -13.03
N LEU A 303 7.34 -29.59 -13.65
CA LEU A 303 7.68 -30.67 -14.57
C LEU A 303 8.47 -30.18 -15.79
N ARG A 304 8.07 -29.03 -16.36
CA ARG A 304 8.80 -28.40 -17.48
C ARG A 304 10.26 -28.10 -17.11
N ASP A 305 10.46 -27.49 -15.94
CA ASP A 305 11.79 -27.04 -15.52
C ASP A 305 12.72 -28.25 -15.29
N VAL A 306 12.21 -29.34 -14.73
CA VAL A 306 12.96 -30.60 -14.59
C VAL A 306 13.27 -31.24 -15.95
N LEU A 307 12.30 -31.29 -16.87
CA LEU A 307 12.52 -31.87 -18.21
C LEU A 307 13.52 -31.05 -19.05
N LYS A 308 13.55 -29.73 -18.88
CA LYS A 308 14.55 -28.88 -19.54
C LYS A 308 15.95 -29.11 -18.98
N ALA A 309 16.06 -29.19 -17.65
CA ALA A 309 17.32 -29.53 -16.98
C ALA A 309 17.85 -30.92 -17.42
N ASP A 310 16.97 -31.92 -17.52
CA ASP A 310 17.34 -33.27 -17.99
C ASP A 310 17.91 -33.23 -19.44
N ARG A 311 17.33 -32.41 -20.32
CA ARG A 311 17.79 -32.28 -21.72
C ARG A 311 19.08 -31.47 -21.84
N GLU A 312 19.26 -30.44 -21.02
CA GLU A 312 20.51 -29.67 -20.94
C GLU A 312 21.66 -30.55 -20.44
N ALA A 313 21.41 -31.41 -19.44
CA ALA A 313 22.39 -32.38 -18.94
C ALA A 313 22.78 -33.45 -19.97
N GLN A 314 21.89 -33.81 -20.91
CA GLN A 314 22.19 -34.75 -22.00
C GLN A 314 22.97 -34.12 -23.16
N VAL A 315 22.86 -32.80 -23.34
CA VAL A 315 23.53 -32.05 -24.43
C VAL A 315 24.96 -31.64 -24.05
N SER A 316 25.31 -31.65 -22.76
CA SER A 316 26.70 -31.55 -22.29
C SER A 316 27.32 -32.95 -22.16
N PRO A 317 28.07 -33.45 -23.15
CA PRO A 317 28.93 -34.60 -22.92
C PRO A 317 30.06 -34.20 -21.97
N ASP A 318 30.33 -35.11 -21.06
CA ASP A 318 31.50 -35.21 -20.19
C ASP A 318 32.81 -34.75 -20.89
N PRO A 319 33.57 -33.78 -20.34
CA PRO A 319 34.89 -33.46 -20.87
C PRO A 319 36.00 -34.40 -20.39
N ASP A 320 35.76 -35.34 -19.46
CA ASP A 320 36.83 -36.20 -18.93
C ASP A 320 36.55 -37.69 -19.10
N GLY A 321 36.83 -38.17 -20.32
CA GLY A 321 37.29 -39.53 -20.53
C GLY A 321 38.77 -39.64 -20.18
N ALA A 322 39.06 -40.10 -18.96
CA ALA A 322 40.29 -40.80 -18.56
C ALA A 322 40.02 -41.66 -17.31
#